data_AF-A0A7X7QRH3-F1
#
_entry.id   AF-A0A7X7QRH3-F1
#
_cell.length_a   1.000
_cell.length_b   1.000
_cell.length_c   1.000
_cell.angle_alpha   90.00
_cell.angle_beta   90.00
_cell.angle_gamma   90.00
#
_symmetry.space_group_name_H-M   'P 1'
#
loop_
_entity.id
_entity.type
_entity.pdbx_description
1 polymer ?
#
loop_
_entity_poly.entity_id
_entity_poly.type
_entity_poly.pdbx_seq_one_letter_code
_entity_poly.pdbx_strand_id
1 'polypeptide(L)'
;LSGVEQMYRQINLRPGCASSTNAPANNPDAAGNGKNVFFVHGYNVTSSSGRGWNAEMFKRLHWAGSRTRYWAVHWEGDLGWPNAFNYHRNVANALAIASNLAAVINSIPGDKTVLAQSLGCMVAASAIEDHDMSVGKFLMLNAAVASETFDDSLQQASPDNIAFVPADWRDYPSETWSACWHAHFPQDDRGKLRWRDRFAGVSARTALYNFYSSGDEVFEVAADVPGMFDYAVRLDWPVIDGNFPYIHFGETIQINMERHSWQKQEVLKGVNFLAGTTTGGWAFQCVYTNDTWEVAYSPAQATNLVATGMITNQPVFKRSPPEMMQSAIPSSTRNQIIASAIPALSGAAGKTDMDAQVMDDWDMNTLGKPDGGAWGRDGYPYYRRWLHNDIRNMAYLYTHKLFYELVELGGMQ
;
A
#
# COMPACT_ATOMS: atom_id res chain seq x y z
N LEU A 1 -6.09 37.54 1.47
CA LEU A 1 -6.44 36.39 0.63
C LEU A 1 -6.59 35.18 1.55
N SER A 2 -7.76 34.55 1.59
CA SER A 2 -7.99 33.30 2.32
C SER A 2 -7.20 32.15 1.68
N GLY A 3 -6.82 31.14 2.47
CA GLY A 3 -6.11 29.95 1.97
C GLY A 3 -7.04 28.98 1.23
N VAL A 4 -6.46 28.14 0.37
CA VAL A 4 -7.19 27.14 -0.45
C VAL A 4 -8.03 26.15 0.38
N GLU A 5 -7.65 25.89 1.63
CA GLU A 5 -8.43 25.05 2.56
C GLU A 5 -9.83 25.57 2.87
N GLN A 6 -10.12 26.85 2.58
CA GLN A 6 -11.48 27.40 2.68
C GLN A 6 -12.34 27.15 1.43
N MET A 7 -11.83 26.41 0.45
CA MET A 7 -12.53 26.03 -0.80
C MET A 7 -13.04 24.58 -0.78
N TYR A 8 -12.81 23.83 0.30
CA TYR A 8 -13.22 22.44 0.41
C TYR A 8 -13.53 22.02 1.85
N ARG A 9 -14.08 20.81 1.99
CA ARG A 9 -14.45 20.22 3.27
C ARG A 9 -13.37 19.29 3.78
N GLN A 10 -13.34 19.08 5.08
CA GLN A 10 -12.38 18.20 5.74
C GLN A 10 -13.10 17.20 6.64
N ILE A 11 -12.79 15.93 6.46
CA ILE A 11 -13.12 14.83 7.37
C ILE A 11 -11.83 14.48 8.11
N ASN A 12 -11.84 14.64 9.43
CA ASN A 12 -10.69 14.31 10.24
C ASN A 12 -10.98 13.09 11.11
N LEU A 13 -10.32 11.99 10.78
CA LEU A 13 -10.39 10.72 11.51
C LEU A 13 -9.25 10.59 12.53
N ARG A 14 -8.34 11.55 12.61
CA ARG A 14 -7.30 11.56 13.64
C ARG A 14 -7.91 11.85 15.02
N PRO A 15 -7.46 11.17 16.09
CA PRO A 15 -7.95 11.43 17.44
C PRO A 15 -7.86 12.91 17.83
N GLY A 16 -8.93 13.45 18.40
CA GLY A 16 -8.99 14.83 18.93
C GLY A 16 -8.95 15.95 17.89
N CYS A 17 -8.97 15.63 16.59
CA CYS A 17 -8.93 16.64 15.52
C CYS A 17 -10.34 16.94 14.99
N ALA A 18 -10.65 18.22 14.77
CA ALA A 18 -11.96 18.63 14.28
C ALA A 18 -12.11 18.42 12.76
N SER A 19 -13.32 18.07 12.33
CA SER A 19 -13.74 18.08 10.93
C SER A 19 -14.34 19.44 10.55
N SER A 20 -14.30 19.79 9.25
CA SER A 20 -14.94 20.98 8.68
C SER A 20 -15.84 20.58 7.52
N THR A 21 -17.11 20.31 7.81
CA THR A 21 -18.05 19.68 6.86
C THR A 21 -19.04 20.66 6.22
N ASN A 22 -19.09 21.90 6.71
CA ASN A 22 -19.95 22.96 6.18
C ASN A 22 -19.58 23.34 4.74
N ALA A 23 -20.53 23.91 3.99
CA ALA A 23 -20.27 24.41 2.65
C ALA A 23 -19.14 25.47 2.67
N PRO A 24 -18.10 25.31 1.84
CA PRO A 24 -16.97 26.24 1.83
C PRO A 24 -17.37 27.58 1.19
N ALA A 25 -17.05 28.68 1.87
CA ALA A 25 -17.43 30.04 1.43
C ALA A 25 -16.81 30.43 0.08
N ASN A 26 -15.59 29.96 -0.19
CA ASN A 26 -14.83 30.34 -1.40
C ASN A 26 -15.01 29.35 -2.58
N ASN A 27 -15.87 28.35 -2.42
CA ASN A 27 -16.25 27.40 -3.47
C ASN A 27 -17.64 26.80 -3.16
N PRO A 28 -18.70 27.65 -3.21
CA PRO A 28 -20.01 27.26 -2.71
C PRO A 28 -20.62 26.11 -3.51
N ASP A 29 -21.33 25.22 -2.81
CA ASP A 29 -21.95 24.04 -3.43
C ASP A 29 -22.87 24.33 -4.61
N ALA A 30 -23.51 25.51 -4.63
CA ALA A 30 -24.40 25.93 -5.70
C ALA A 30 -23.69 26.11 -7.05
N ALA A 31 -22.36 26.26 -7.06
CA ALA A 31 -21.56 26.31 -8.28
C ALA A 31 -21.15 24.91 -8.81
N GLY A 32 -21.34 23.87 -7.99
CA GLY A 32 -20.93 22.51 -8.30
C GLY A 32 -21.97 21.69 -9.08
N ASN A 33 -21.64 20.42 -9.33
CA ASN A 33 -22.50 19.45 -10.04
C ASN A 33 -23.32 18.56 -9.09
N GLY A 34 -23.29 18.83 -7.78
CA GLY A 34 -24.04 18.08 -6.75
C GLY A 34 -23.42 16.76 -6.31
N LYS A 35 -22.32 16.30 -6.93
CA LYS A 35 -21.63 15.05 -6.57
C LYS A 35 -20.49 15.29 -5.58
N ASN A 36 -19.98 14.20 -4.98
CA ASN A 36 -18.92 14.25 -3.98
C ASN A 36 -17.67 13.48 -4.47
N VAL A 37 -16.51 14.08 -4.25
CA VAL A 37 -15.22 13.38 -4.36
C VAL A 37 -14.53 13.40 -3.00
N PHE A 38 -14.04 12.24 -2.56
CA PHE A 38 -13.28 12.07 -1.33
C PHE A 38 -11.84 11.74 -1.70
N PHE A 39 -10.87 12.42 -1.11
CA PHE A 39 -9.46 12.07 -1.27
C PHE A 39 -8.86 11.56 0.04
N VAL A 40 -8.33 10.33 0.01
CA VAL A 40 -7.66 9.68 1.14
C VAL A 40 -6.16 9.60 0.85
N HIS A 41 -5.36 10.33 1.62
CA HIS A 41 -3.90 10.33 1.47
C HIS A 41 -3.26 9.00 1.91
N GLY A 42 -1.99 8.79 1.57
CA GLY A 42 -1.24 7.58 1.88
C GLY A 42 -0.50 7.54 3.22
N TYR A 43 0.52 6.67 3.25
CA TYR A 43 1.43 6.42 4.36
C TYR A 43 2.43 7.56 4.59
N ASN A 44 2.90 7.68 5.83
CA ASN A 44 3.90 8.66 6.28
C ASN A 44 3.50 10.11 5.99
N VAL A 45 2.20 10.39 6.06
CA VAL A 45 1.63 11.73 5.91
C VAL A 45 1.19 12.22 7.28
N THR A 46 1.94 13.18 7.84
CA THR A 46 1.60 13.83 9.11
C THR A 46 0.32 14.68 9.00
N SER A 47 -0.25 15.09 10.14
CA SER A 47 -1.41 16.00 10.15
C SER A 47 -1.14 17.28 9.34
N SER A 48 0.05 17.87 9.50
CA SER A 48 0.47 19.06 8.72
C SER A 48 0.68 18.74 7.23
N SER A 49 1.35 17.64 6.90
CA SER A 49 1.59 17.22 5.52
C SER A 49 0.29 16.86 4.79
N GLY A 50 -0.70 16.31 5.51
CA GLY A 50 -2.01 15.94 4.98
C GLY A 50 -2.79 17.16 4.46
N ARG A 51 -2.63 18.33 5.08
CA ARG A 51 -3.18 19.60 4.57
C ARG A 51 -2.59 19.93 3.19
N GLY A 52 -1.26 19.78 3.05
CA GLY A 52 -0.56 20.00 1.78
C GLY A 52 -0.98 19.00 0.69
N TRP A 53 -1.12 17.72 1.01
CA TRP A 53 -1.61 16.70 0.08
C TRP A 53 -3.00 17.03 -0.46
N ASN A 54 -3.95 17.33 0.44
CA ASN A 54 -5.31 17.65 0.07
C ASN A 54 -5.41 18.96 -0.72
N ALA A 55 -4.64 19.98 -0.33
CA ALA A 55 -4.57 21.23 -1.08
C ALA A 55 -4.07 21.02 -2.52
N GLU A 56 -3.04 20.20 -2.73
CA GLU A 56 -2.54 19.90 -4.08
C GLU A 56 -3.57 19.12 -4.91
N MET A 57 -4.14 18.05 -4.35
CA MET A 57 -5.14 17.25 -5.06
C MET A 57 -6.39 18.06 -5.42
N PHE A 58 -6.89 18.88 -4.48
CA PHE A 58 -8.00 19.79 -4.75
C PHE A 58 -7.68 20.74 -5.91
N LYS A 59 -6.55 21.46 -5.86
CA LYS A 59 -6.18 22.44 -6.89
C LYS A 59 -6.09 21.80 -8.28
N ARG A 60 -5.48 20.62 -8.35
CA ARG A 60 -5.27 19.91 -9.62
C ARG A 60 -6.57 19.38 -10.21
N LEU A 61 -7.46 18.81 -9.38
CA LEU A 61 -8.81 18.43 -9.82
C LEU A 61 -9.62 19.66 -10.24
N HIS A 62 -9.55 20.74 -9.48
CA HIS A 62 -10.26 21.99 -9.78
C HIS A 62 -9.79 22.59 -11.12
N TRP A 63 -8.48 22.65 -11.36
CA TRP A 63 -7.91 23.07 -12.65
C TRP A 63 -8.19 22.11 -13.79
N ALA A 64 -8.38 20.82 -13.49
CA ALA A 64 -8.83 19.83 -14.45
C ALA A 64 -10.33 19.93 -14.78
N GLY A 65 -11.06 20.85 -14.16
CA GLY A 65 -12.48 21.09 -14.42
C GLY A 65 -13.44 20.38 -13.45
N SER A 66 -12.97 19.85 -12.33
CA SER A 66 -13.84 19.26 -11.31
C SER A 66 -14.77 20.31 -10.70
N ARG A 67 -16.08 20.01 -10.74
CA ARG A 67 -17.18 20.77 -10.12
C ARG A 67 -17.83 20.01 -8.96
N THR A 68 -17.17 18.95 -8.47
CA THR A 68 -17.65 18.17 -7.33
C THR A 68 -17.38 18.87 -5.99
N ARG A 69 -18.12 18.45 -4.96
CA ARG A 69 -17.79 18.77 -3.57
C ARG A 69 -16.57 17.95 -3.18
N TYR A 70 -15.44 18.62 -2.96
CA TYR A 70 -14.21 17.97 -2.51
C TYR A 70 -14.21 17.79 -0.99
N TRP A 71 -13.92 16.57 -0.56
CA TRP A 71 -13.78 16.15 0.83
C TRP A 71 -12.38 15.63 1.08
N ALA A 72 -11.59 16.43 1.79
CA ALA A 72 -10.27 16.06 2.26
C ALA A 72 -10.37 15.08 3.43
N VAL A 73 -9.90 13.85 3.27
CA VAL A 73 -9.88 12.87 4.35
C VAL A 73 -8.50 12.87 5.00
N HIS A 74 -8.47 13.11 6.31
CA HIS A 74 -7.28 13.05 7.14
C HIS A 74 -7.37 11.84 8.06
N TRP A 75 -6.34 11.00 8.05
CA TRP A 75 -6.23 9.85 8.94
C TRP A 75 -4.79 9.71 9.43
N GLU A 76 -4.56 8.85 10.42
CA GLU A 76 -3.26 8.67 11.05
C GLU A 76 -2.45 7.59 10.33
N GLY A 77 -1.90 7.95 9.17
CA GLY A 77 -1.01 7.09 8.38
C GLY A 77 0.48 7.23 8.73
N ASP A 78 0.80 7.82 9.88
CA ASP A 78 2.15 8.19 10.31
C ASP A 78 2.50 7.72 11.74
N LEU A 79 1.92 6.62 12.20
CA LEU A 79 2.18 6.01 13.50
C LEU A 79 3.62 5.48 13.64
N GLY A 80 4.20 5.66 14.83
CA GLY A 80 5.53 5.17 15.23
C GLY A 80 6.62 6.22 15.06
N TRP A 81 7.81 6.00 15.65
CA TRP A 81 8.98 6.87 15.44
C TRP A 81 10.25 6.01 15.37
N PRO A 82 11.07 6.12 14.31
CA PRO A 82 10.81 6.86 13.07
C PRO A 82 9.64 6.24 12.30
N ASN A 83 8.71 7.07 11.80
CA ASN A 83 7.48 6.62 11.14
C ASN A 83 7.76 5.61 10.03
N ALA A 84 8.78 5.87 9.21
CA ALA A 84 9.18 5.08 8.04
C ALA A 84 9.42 3.58 8.33
N PHE A 85 9.81 3.21 9.57
CA PHE A 85 10.08 1.83 9.97
C PHE A 85 8.87 1.12 10.60
N ASN A 86 7.73 1.79 10.69
CA ASN A 86 6.53 1.29 11.37
C ASN A 86 5.37 1.05 10.38
N TYR A 87 5.69 0.63 9.16
CA TYR A 87 4.70 0.41 8.11
C TYR A 87 3.57 -0.54 8.55
N HIS A 88 3.90 -1.67 9.17
CA HIS A 88 2.92 -2.63 9.69
C HIS A 88 1.93 -2.02 10.70
N ARG A 89 2.35 -1.06 11.54
CA ARG A 89 1.44 -0.36 12.47
C ARG A 89 0.44 0.50 11.72
N ASN A 90 0.88 1.13 10.63
CA ASN A 90 0.05 1.97 9.78
C ASN A 90 -0.89 1.14 8.92
N VAL A 91 -0.48 -0.05 8.48
CA VAL A 91 -1.36 -1.06 7.86
C VAL A 91 -2.46 -1.47 8.83
N ALA A 92 -2.11 -1.84 10.08
CA ALA A 92 -3.09 -2.19 11.09
C ALA A 92 -4.07 -1.03 11.38
N ASN A 93 -3.56 0.20 11.43
CA ASN A 93 -4.39 1.38 11.62
C ASN A 93 -5.27 1.71 10.41
N ALA A 94 -4.79 1.48 9.19
CA ALA A 94 -5.56 1.67 7.97
C ALA A 94 -6.81 0.78 7.97
N LEU A 95 -6.66 -0.48 8.40
CA LEU A 95 -7.76 -1.42 8.57
C LEU A 95 -8.67 -1.05 9.76
N ALA A 96 -8.11 -0.50 10.85
CA ALA A 96 -8.91 -0.11 12.02
C ALA A 96 -9.80 1.11 11.75
N ILE A 97 -9.26 2.13 11.07
CA ILE A 97 -9.95 3.40 10.82
C ILE A 97 -11.00 3.32 9.70
N ALA A 98 -10.99 2.23 8.93
CA ALA A 98 -11.91 1.98 7.83
C ALA A 98 -13.39 2.08 8.24
N SER A 99 -13.75 1.59 9.44
CA SER A 99 -15.11 1.69 9.97
C SER A 99 -15.58 3.14 10.18
N ASN A 100 -14.69 4.01 10.68
CA ASN A 100 -14.97 5.43 10.85
C ASN A 100 -15.12 6.14 9.50
N LEU A 101 -14.29 5.79 8.51
CA LEU A 101 -14.41 6.32 7.16
C LEU A 101 -15.76 5.94 6.54
N ALA A 102 -16.13 4.66 6.61
CA ALA A 102 -17.40 4.15 6.10
C ALA A 102 -18.60 4.87 6.72
N ALA A 103 -18.61 5.01 8.05
CA ALA A 103 -19.68 5.68 8.77
C ALA A 103 -19.87 7.14 8.33
N VAL A 104 -18.77 7.90 8.20
CA VAL A 104 -18.84 9.31 7.77
C VAL A 104 -19.27 9.42 6.31
N ILE A 105 -18.67 8.64 5.41
CA ILE A 105 -18.99 8.70 3.98
C ILE A 105 -20.44 8.28 3.74
N ASN A 106 -20.94 7.25 4.42
CA ASN A 106 -22.33 6.80 4.29
C ASN A 106 -23.34 7.86 4.76
N SER A 107 -22.98 8.71 5.74
CA SER A 107 -23.84 9.81 6.20
C SER A 107 -23.98 10.96 5.19
N ILE A 108 -23.07 11.07 4.21
CA ILE A 108 -23.08 12.14 3.21
C ILE A 108 -23.94 11.70 2.02
N PRO A 109 -24.99 12.46 1.63
CA PRO A 109 -25.86 12.09 0.51
C PRO A 109 -25.25 12.43 -0.86
N GLY A 110 -25.84 11.83 -1.90
CA GLY A 110 -25.47 12.04 -3.31
C GLY A 110 -24.42 11.05 -3.81
N ASP A 111 -24.09 11.16 -5.10
CA ASP A 111 -23.08 10.30 -5.74
C ASP A 111 -21.70 10.53 -5.10
N LYS A 112 -20.94 9.44 -4.95
CA LYS A 112 -19.66 9.44 -4.24
C LYS A 112 -18.59 8.73 -5.05
N THR A 113 -17.49 9.42 -5.27
CA THR A 113 -16.26 8.89 -5.83
C THR A 113 -15.17 8.98 -4.78
N VAL A 114 -14.46 7.89 -4.52
CA VAL A 114 -13.28 7.88 -3.64
C VAL A 114 -12.03 7.81 -4.51
N LEU A 115 -11.13 8.75 -4.30
CA LEU A 115 -9.74 8.70 -4.74
C LEU A 115 -8.90 8.37 -3.52
N ALA A 116 -8.07 7.34 -3.60
CA ALA A 116 -7.14 7.04 -2.50
C ALA A 116 -5.74 6.83 -3.06
N GLN A 117 -4.71 7.23 -2.30
CA GLN A 117 -3.32 7.08 -2.71
C GLN A 117 -2.56 6.16 -1.77
N SER A 118 -1.68 5.31 -2.31
CA SER A 118 -0.78 4.46 -1.51
C SER A 118 -1.54 3.65 -0.47
N LEU A 119 -1.14 3.73 0.80
CA LEU A 119 -1.78 3.02 1.91
C LEU A 119 -3.22 3.50 2.18
N GLY A 120 -3.60 4.70 1.72
CA GLY A 120 -4.97 5.17 1.75
C GLY A 120 -5.92 4.27 0.97
N CYS A 121 -5.42 3.56 -0.06
CA CYS A 121 -6.19 2.56 -0.80
C CYS A 121 -6.64 1.41 0.11
N MET A 122 -5.83 1.01 1.10
CA MET A 122 -6.23 -0.01 2.08
C MET A 122 -7.34 0.47 3.00
N VAL A 123 -7.31 1.75 3.41
CA VAL A 123 -8.40 2.35 4.19
C VAL A 123 -9.70 2.29 3.41
N ALA A 124 -9.68 2.71 2.14
CA ALA A 124 -10.86 2.73 1.28
C ALA A 124 -11.36 1.31 0.95
N ALA A 125 -10.47 0.40 0.58
CA ALA A 125 -10.82 -1.00 0.28
C ALA A 125 -11.44 -1.71 1.49
N SER A 126 -10.83 -1.58 2.68
CA SER A 126 -11.39 -2.14 3.91
C SER A 126 -12.71 -1.46 4.29
N ALA A 127 -12.87 -0.16 4.05
CA ALA A 127 -14.14 0.51 4.31
C ALA A 127 -15.27 -0.01 3.41
N ILE A 128 -14.99 -0.32 2.13
CA ILE A 128 -15.95 -0.89 1.19
C ILE A 128 -16.27 -2.35 1.51
N GLU A 129 -15.23 -3.16 1.73
CA GLU A 129 -15.33 -4.61 1.91
C GLU A 129 -15.86 -4.98 3.29
N ASP A 130 -15.24 -4.45 4.35
CA ASP A 130 -15.46 -4.88 5.74
C ASP A 130 -16.57 -4.07 6.44
N HIS A 131 -16.90 -2.88 5.91
CA HIS A 131 -17.76 -1.90 6.60
C HIS A 131 -18.85 -1.28 5.72
N ASP A 132 -19.13 -1.89 4.56
CA ASP A 132 -20.24 -1.51 3.68
C ASP A 132 -20.25 -0.01 3.30
N MET A 133 -19.07 0.58 3.10
CA MET A 133 -18.97 1.94 2.56
C MET A 133 -19.56 1.98 1.15
N SER A 134 -20.64 2.76 0.98
CA SER A 134 -21.38 2.87 -0.27
C SER A 134 -20.82 4.03 -1.10
N VAL A 135 -20.13 3.66 -2.19
CA VAL A 135 -19.54 4.57 -3.16
C VAL A 135 -19.80 4.03 -4.56
N GLY A 136 -19.95 4.91 -5.56
CA GLY A 136 -20.16 4.49 -6.94
C GLY A 136 -18.86 4.16 -7.67
N LYS A 137 -17.76 4.82 -7.29
CA LYS A 137 -16.44 4.68 -7.92
C LYS A 137 -15.33 4.71 -6.88
N PHE A 138 -14.35 3.85 -7.05
CA PHE A 138 -13.11 3.83 -6.27
C PHE A 138 -11.92 3.80 -7.23
N LEU A 139 -11.14 4.88 -7.23
CA LEU A 139 -9.96 5.05 -8.07
C LEU A 139 -8.73 4.97 -7.16
N MET A 140 -7.96 3.90 -7.33
CA MET A 140 -6.74 3.59 -6.59
C MET A 140 -5.54 4.24 -7.26
N LEU A 141 -4.84 5.13 -6.57
CA LEU A 141 -3.69 5.86 -7.09
C LEU A 141 -2.39 5.30 -6.47
N ASN A 142 -1.56 4.60 -7.24
CA ASN A 142 -0.36 3.93 -6.73
C ASN A 142 -0.66 3.12 -5.45
N ALA A 143 -1.57 2.15 -5.50
CA ALA A 143 -2.02 1.43 -4.30
C ALA A 143 -0.91 0.63 -3.58
N ALA A 144 -0.69 0.94 -2.29
CA ALA A 144 0.16 0.15 -1.40
C ALA A 144 -0.66 -0.97 -0.75
N VAL A 145 -1.14 -1.89 -1.58
CA VAL A 145 -1.95 -3.05 -1.20
C VAL A 145 -1.46 -4.22 -2.03
N ALA A 146 -1.30 -5.40 -1.44
CA ALA A 146 -0.87 -6.58 -2.20
C ALA A 146 -1.90 -6.89 -3.29
N SER A 147 -1.45 -7.11 -4.52
CA SER A 147 -2.34 -7.38 -5.65
C SER A 147 -3.21 -8.62 -5.42
N GLU A 148 -2.69 -9.62 -4.70
CA GLU A 148 -3.42 -10.84 -4.32
C GLU A 148 -4.66 -10.60 -3.46
N THR A 149 -4.82 -9.40 -2.88
CA THR A 149 -6.03 -9.03 -2.13
C THR A 149 -7.24 -8.84 -3.03
N PHE A 150 -7.04 -8.39 -4.27
CA PHE A 150 -8.11 -8.13 -5.24
C PHE A 150 -8.21 -9.26 -6.27
N ASP A 151 -7.07 -9.83 -6.67
CA ASP A 151 -6.99 -10.92 -7.66
C ASP A 151 -6.13 -12.05 -7.09
N ASP A 152 -6.79 -13.10 -6.63
CA ASP A 152 -6.14 -14.21 -5.93
C ASP A 152 -5.20 -15.03 -6.83
N SER A 153 -5.34 -14.93 -8.16
CA SER A 153 -4.48 -15.59 -9.14
C SER A 153 -3.04 -15.05 -9.12
N LEU A 154 -2.87 -13.83 -8.61
CA LEU A 154 -1.57 -13.18 -8.47
C LEU A 154 -0.77 -13.66 -7.24
N GLN A 155 -1.39 -14.44 -6.35
CA GLN A 155 -0.67 -15.11 -5.27
C GLN A 155 0.20 -16.23 -5.83
N GLN A 156 1.53 -16.03 -5.81
CA GLN A 156 2.49 -17.04 -6.24
C GLN A 156 3.07 -17.81 -5.04
N ALA A 157 2.30 -18.76 -4.52
CA ALA A 157 2.71 -19.66 -3.43
C ALA A 157 3.60 -20.82 -3.92
N SER A 158 4.74 -20.46 -4.53
CA SER A 158 5.72 -21.40 -5.10
C SER A 158 7.14 -21.03 -4.68
N PRO A 159 8.04 -22.00 -4.39
CA PRO A 159 9.44 -21.71 -4.09
C PRO A 159 10.17 -21.02 -5.25
N ASP A 160 9.63 -21.10 -6.48
CA ASP A 160 10.13 -20.39 -7.65
C ASP A 160 9.85 -18.88 -7.61
N ASN A 161 8.99 -18.41 -6.70
CA ASN A 161 8.76 -17.00 -6.44
C ASN A 161 9.91 -16.40 -5.62
N ILE A 162 11.11 -16.45 -6.19
CA ILE A 162 12.36 -16.07 -5.52
C ILE A 162 12.38 -14.60 -5.08
N ALA A 163 11.56 -13.74 -5.67
CA ALA A 163 11.44 -12.34 -5.28
C ALA A 163 10.71 -12.15 -3.93
N PHE A 164 9.81 -13.07 -3.55
CA PHE A 164 9.02 -12.95 -2.32
C PHE A 164 9.26 -14.07 -1.31
N VAL A 165 9.86 -15.18 -1.72
CA VAL A 165 10.13 -16.35 -0.86
C VAL A 165 11.63 -16.40 -0.49
N PRO A 166 12.00 -16.16 0.79
CA PRO A 166 13.37 -16.28 1.26
C PRO A 166 13.95 -17.67 1.01
N ALA A 167 15.25 -17.73 0.70
CA ALA A 167 15.94 -18.97 0.34
C ALA A 167 15.73 -20.10 1.36
N ASP A 168 15.79 -19.79 2.66
CA ASP A 168 15.63 -20.76 3.76
C ASP A 168 14.25 -21.44 3.78
N TRP A 169 13.23 -20.84 3.13
CA TRP A 169 11.87 -21.39 3.06
C TRP A 169 11.58 -22.16 1.77
N ARG A 170 12.47 -22.13 0.77
CA ARG A 170 12.21 -22.71 -0.57
C ARG A 170 12.12 -24.24 -0.55
N ASP A 171 12.75 -24.89 0.42
CA ASP A 171 12.66 -26.35 0.61
C ASP A 171 11.44 -26.78 1.45
N TYR A 172 10.71 -25.83 2.06
CA TYR A 172 9.53 -26.13 2.87
C TYR A 172 8.24 -26.06 2.02
N PRO A 173 7.28 -26.97 2.22
CA PRO A 173 5.99 -26.91 1.54
C PRO A 173 5.28 -25.58 1.77
N SER A 174 4.64 -25.01 0.74
CA SER A 174 4.04 -23.68 0.85
C SER A 174 2.90 -23.61 1.86
N GLU A 175 2.23 -24.73 2.12
CA GLU A 175 1.20 -24.88 3.16
C GLU A 175 1.72 -24.64 4.59
N THR A 176 3.04 -24.60 4.77
CA THR A 176 3.69 -24.30 6.05
C THR A 176 4.03 -22.83 6.22
N TRP A 177 3.98 -22.03 5.14
CA TRP A 177 4.29 -20.61 5.17
C TRP A 177 3.18 -19.84 5.88
N SER A 178 3.54 -18.81 6.64
CA SER A 178 2.56 -17.99 7.36
C SER A 178 1.49 -17.37 6.44
N ALA A 179 1.86 -17.02 5.20
CA ALA A 179 0.95 -16.53 4.17
C ALA A 179 -0.14 -17.54 3.75
N CYS A 180 0.16 -18.85 3.78
CA CYS A 180 -0.71 -19.91 3.30
C CYS A 180 -1.36 -20.72 4.43
N TRP A 181 -0.88 -20.56 5.67
CA TRP A 181 -1.33 -21.33 6.83
C TRP A 181 -2.83 -21.19 7.12
N HIS A 182 -3.43 -20.06 6.75
CA HIS A 182 -4.87 -19.81 6.86
C HIS A 182 -5.73 -20.91 6.20
N ALA A 183 -5.23 -21.57 5.15
CA ALA A 183 -5.98 -22.57 4.39
C ALA A 183 -6.37 -23.80 5.24
N HIS A 184 -5.66 -24.05 6.34
CA HIS A 184 -5.98 -25.14 7.27
C HIS A 184 -7.16 -24.84 8.20
N PHE A 185 -7.73 -23.64 8.17
CA PHE A 185 -8.75 -23.17 9.11
C PHE A 185 -10.01 -22.62 8.44
N PRO A 186 -10.74 -23.42 7.65
CA PRO A 186 -11.95 -22.95 6.95
C PRO A 186 -13.11 -22.57 7.89
N GLN A 187 -13.03 -22.93 9.17
CA GLN A 187 -14.13 -22.84 10.13
C GLN A 187 -13.94 -21.76 11.22
N ASP A 188 -12.77 -21.10 11.29
CA ASP A 188 -12.47 -20.16 12.37
C ASP A 188 -11.66 -18.93 11.93
N ASP A 189 -11.38 -18.01 12.87
CA ASP A 189 -10.78 -16.72 12.53
C ASP A 189 -9.33 -16.80 12.03
N ARG A 190 -8.63 -17.92 12.22
CA ARG A 190 -7.29 -18.14 11.63
C ARG A 190 -7.36 -18.25 10.12
N GLY A 191 -8.49 -18.70 9.57
CA GLY A 191 -8.74 -18.73 8.13
C GLY A 191 -8.76 -17.35 7.48
N LYS A 192 -8.93 -16.29 8.29
CA LYS A 192 -8.93 -14.89 7.87
C LYS A 192 -7.55 -14.23 7.96
N LEU A 193 -6.52 -14.93 8.47
CA LEU A 193 -5.15 -14.41 8.56
C LEU A 193 -4.43 -14.51 7.20
N ARG A 194 -4.93 -13.76 6.21
CA ARG A 194 -4.44 -13.81 4.83
C ARG A 194 -4.58 -12.46 4.13
N TRP A 195 -3.75 -12.26 3.11
CA TRP A 195 -3.93 -11.19 2.12
C TRP A 195 -4.72 -11.65 0.91
N ARG A 196 -4.47 -12.88 0.43
CA ARG A 196 -5.23 -13.51 -0.65
C ARG A 196 -6.72 -13.27 -0.47
N ASP A 197 -7.37 -12.81 -1.55
CA ASP A 197 -8.81 -12.56 -1.68
C ASP A 197 -9.45 -11.59 -0.67
N ARG A 198 -8.65 -10.93 0.17
CA ARG A 198 -9.14 -10.13 1.29
C ARG A 198 -10.10 -9.01 0.88
N PHE A 199 -9.93 -8.45 -0.32
CA PHE A 199 -10.73 -7.36 -0.88
C PHE A 199 -11.37 -7.74 -2.22
N ALA A 200 -11.58 -9.04 -2.47
CA ALA A 200 -12.17 -9.53 -3.71
C ALA A 200 -13.61 -9.03 -3.96
N GLY A 201 -14.35 -8.69 -2.90
CA GLY A 201 -15.72 -8.17 -3.01
C GLY A 201 -15.83 -6.70 -3.42
N VAL A 202 -14.73 -5.94 -3.45
CA VAL A 202 -14.74 -4.50 -3.75
C VAL A 202 -15.24 -4.22 -5.16
N SER A 203 -14.80 -5.00 -6.15
CA SER A 203 -15.22 -4.85 -7.56
C SER A 203 -16.72 -5.12 -7.79
N ALA A 204 -17.34 -5.96 -6.95
CA ALA A 204 -18.78 -6.20 -6.99
C ALA A 204 -19.60 -5.06 -6.35
N ARG A 205 -18.96 -4.20 -5.53
CA ARG A 205 -19.62 -3.15 -4.74
C ARG A 205 -19.47 -1.76 -5.35
N THR A 206 -18.43 -1.53 -6.14
CA THR A 206 -18.11 -0.24 -6.78
C THR A 206 -17.43 -0.47 -8.12
N ALA A 207 -17.54 0.49 -9.05
CA ALA A 207 -16.62 0.53 -10.17
C ALA A 207 -15.21 0.80 -9.64
N LEU A 208 -14.28 -0.11 -9.94
CA LEU A 208 -12.93 -0.15 -9.39
C LEU A 208 -11.91 0.14 -10.49
N TYR A 209 -11.00 1.07 -10.23
CA TYR A 209 -9.97 1.50 -11.18
C TYR A 209 -8.60 1.50 -10.53
N ASN A 210 -7.60 0.93 -11.21
CA ASN A 210 -6.21 0.91 -10.77
C ASN A 210 -5.36 1.86 -11.61
N PHE A 211 -5.10 3.04 -11.05
CA PHE A 211 -4.10 3.96 -11.57
C PHE A 211 -2.76 3.57 -10.96
N TYR A 212 -2.07 2.64 -11.63
CA TYR A 212 -0.75 2.17 -11.23
C TYR A 212 0.35 2.94 -11.96
N SER A 213 1.60 2.76 -11.55
CA SER A 213 2.75 3.25 -12.31
C SER A 213 3.79 2.17 -12.51
N SER A 214 4.02 1.79 -13.77
CA SER A 214 5.15 0.93 -14.14
C SER A 214 6.51 1.57 -13.80
N GLY A 215 6.53 2.88 -13.54
CA GLY A 215 7.69 3.66 -13.10
C GLY A 215 7.87 3.75 -11.59
N ASP A 216 6.94 3.28 -10.76
CA ASP A 216 6.98 3.43 -9.29
C ASP A 216 8.21 2.71 -8.68
N GLU A 217 9.02 3.45 -7.94
CA GLU A 217 10.25 3.01 -7.26
C GLU A 217 9.98 2.31 -5.93
N VAL A 218 8.91 2.70 -5.24
CA VAL A 218 8.51 2.14 -3.93
C VAL A 218 8.03 0.71 -4.12
N PHE A 219 7.24 0.49 -5.17
CA PHE A 219 6.68 -0.81 -5.52
C PHE A 219 7.53 -1.62 -6.49
N GLU A 220 8.68 -1.11 -6.90
CA GLU A 220 9.60 -1.85 -7.75
C GLU A 220 10.02 -3.15 -7.05
N VAL A 221 9.95 -4.27 -7.77
CA VAL A 221 10.32 -5.59 -7.24
C VAL A 221 11.73 -5.93 -7.72
N ALA A 222 12.64 -6.16 -6.79
CA ALA A 222 13.97 -6.70 -7.08
C ALA A 222 13.88 -8.18 -7.47
N ALA A 223 14.86 -8.66 -8.22
CA ALA A 223 14.84 -10.02 -8.80
C ALA A 223 14.91 -11.15 -7.75
N ASP A 224 15.41 -10.87 -6.56
CA ASP A 224 15.51 -11.79 -5.43
C ASP A 224 15.13 -11.04 -4.14
N VAL A 225 15.02 -11.74 -3.01
CA VAL A 225 14.70 -11.16 -1.69
C VAL A 225 15.76 -10.13 -1.28
N PRO A 226 15.44 -8.83 -1.21
CA PRO A 226 16.39 -7.80 -0.78
C PRO A 226 16.59 -7.80 0.74
N GLY A 227 17.83 -7.60 1.17
CA GLY A 227 18.17 -7.17 2.51
C GLY A 227 17.70 -5.74 2.79
N MET A 228 17.69 -5.37 4.07
CA MET A 228 17.22 -4.05 4.52
C MET A 228 17.95 -2.88 3.82
N PHE A 229 19.27 -2.97 3.67
CA PHE A 229 20.10 -1.92 3.08
C PHE A 229 20.43 -2.15 1.60
N ASP A 230 19.90 -3.21 1.00
CA ASP A 230 20.11 -3.45 -0.43
C ASP A 230 19.47 -2.32 -1.22
N TYR A 231 20.19 -1.82 -2.21
CA TYR A 231 19.81 -0.65 -3.03
C TYR A 231 19.69 0.67 -2.25
N ALA A 232 19.95 0.68 -0.94
CA ALA A 232 19.81 1.86 -0.11
C ALA A 232 20.95 2.85 -0.26
N VAL A 233 22.16 2.39 -0.61
CA VAL A 233 23.35 3.24 -0.73
C VAL A 233 24.02 2.96 -2.07
N ARG A 234 24.20 4.00 -2.88
CA ARG A 234 25.12 3.97 -4.02
C ARG A 234 26.35 4.82 -3.72
N LEU A 235 27.51 4.21 -3.89
CA LEU A 235 28.79 4.89 -4.00
C LEU A 235 29.09 5.07 -5.48
N ASP A 236 29.03 6.30 -5.96
CA ASP A 236 29.43 6.63 -7.32
C ASP A 236 30.96 6.63 -7.36
N TRP A 237 31.55 5.56 -7.90
CA TRP A 237 32.97 5.55 -8.27
C TRP A 237 33.19 6.60 -9.36
N PRO A 238 34.29 7.40 -9.33
CA PRO A 238 34.50 8.45 -10.32
C PRO A 238 34.44 7.89 -11.74
N VAL A 239 33.59 8.50 -12.57
CA VAL A 239 33.55 8.27 -14.01
C VAL A 239 34.73 9.04 -14.61
N ILE A 240 35.69 8.32 -15.18
CA ILE A 240 36.77 8.91 -16.00
C ILE A 240 36.24 9.02 -17.43
N ASP A 241 35.59 10.13 -17.75
CA ASP A 241 35.29 10.44 -19.15
C ASP A 241 36.54 11.01 -19.83
N GLY A 242 36.85 10.51 -21.03
CA GLY A 242 38.10 10.74 -21.78
C GLY A 242 38.38 12.18 -22.23
N ASN A 243 37.69 13.18 -21.68
CA ASN A 243 37.96 14.60 -21.90
C ASN A 243 38.69 15.19 -20.68
N PHE A 244 40.01 15.01 -20.66
CA PHE A 244 40.91 15.74 -19.78
C PHE A 244 40.77 17.25 -20.08
N PRO A 245 40.53 18.16 -19.10
CA PRO A 245 40.96 18.11 -17.70
C PRO A 245 39.83 18.36 -16.66
N TYR A 246 38.72 17.61 -16.69
CA TYR A 246 37.68 17.72 -15.64
C TYR A 246 37.38 16.37 -14.99
N ILE A 247 37.84 16.19 -13.75
CA ILE A 247 37.36 15.12 -12.86
C ILE A 247 36.11 15.66 -12.17
N HIS A 248 34.94 15.11 -12.49
CA HIS A 248 33.70 15.43 -11.80
C HIS A 248 33.63 14.66 -10.47
N PHE A 249 33.87 15.35 -9.35
CA PHE A 249 33.48 14.87 -8.02
C PHE A 249 32.01 15.23 -7.77
N GLY A 250 31.09 14.56 -8.45
CA GLY A 250 29.65 14.73 -8.26
C GLY A 250 29.09 13.73 -7.24
N GLU A 251 28.57 14.24 -6.12
CA GLU A 251 27.58 13.60 -5.21
C GLU A 251 27.90 12.17 -4.74
N THR A 252 28.82 12.05 -3.78
CA THR A 252 29.52 10.82 -3.41
C THR A 252 28.69 9.75 -2.65
N ILE A 253 27.44 10.04 -2.21
CA ILE A 253 26.56 9.04 -1.58
C ILE A 253 25.09 9.38 -1.89
N GLN A 254 24.39 8.52 -2.64
CA GLN A 254 22.93 8.60 -2.77
C GLN A 254 22.27 7.57 -1.85
N ILE A 255 21.39 8.03 -0.96
CA ILE A 255 20.61 7.17 -0.05
C ILE A 255 19.17 7.03 -0.60
N ASN A 256 18.83 5.85 -1.13
CA ASN A 256 17.53 5.56 -1.75
C ASN A 256 16.78 4.45 -0.97
N MET A 257 16.40 4.74 0.28
CA MET A 257 15.74 3.79 1.17
C MET A 257 14.31 3.43 0.72
N GLU A 258 13.71 4.28 -0.12
CA GLU A 258 12.37 4.14 -0.67
C GLU A 258 12.28 3.05 -1.74
N ARG A 259 13.37 2.77 -2.47
CA ARG A 259 13.36 1.82 -3.57
C ARG A 259 13.19 0.39 -3.05
N HIS A 260 12.27 -0.35 -3.68
CA HIS A 260 11.88 -1.71 -3.28
C HIS A 260 11.31 -1.81 -1.86
N SER A 261 10.93 -0.68 -1.26
CA SER A 261 10.55 -0.66 0.15
C SER A 261 9.31 -1.52 0.44
N TRP A 262 8.34 -1.59 -0.48
CA TRP A 262 7.22 -2.52 -0.36
C TRP A 262 7.67 -3.98 -0.26
N GLN A 263 8.50 -4.44 -1.21
CA GLN A 263 9.01 -5.82 -1.21
C GLN A 263 9.78 -6.10 0.09
N LYS A 264 10.69 -5.21 0.50
CA LYS A 264 11.45 -5.32 1.76
C LYS A 264 10.53 -5.51 2.97
N GLN A 265 9.44 -4.76 3.05
CA GLN A 265 8.49 -4.85 4.15
C GLN A 265 7.80 -6.19 4.24
N GLU A 266 7.56 -6.86 3.11
CA GLU A 266 6.90 -8.16 3.05
C GLU A 266 7.87 -9.32 3.26
N VAL A 267 9.04 -9.30 2.62
CA VAL A 267 10.04 -10.38 2.70
C VAL A 267 10.83 -10.39 4.01
N LEU A 268 10.85 -9.28 4.75
CA LEU A 268 11.57 -9.17 6.03
C LEU A 268 10.67 -9.33 7.26
N LYS A 269 9.37 -9.60 7.09
CA LYS A 269 8.47 -9.89 8.22
C LYS A 269 9.00 -11.06 9.04
N GLY A 270 9.00 -10.91 10.36
CA GLY A 270 9.50 -11.89 11.31
C GLY A 270 11.02 -11.86 11.55
N VAL A 271 11.81 -11.46 10.56
CA VAL A 271 13.28 -11.63 10.56
C VAL A 271 14.06 -10.31 10.67
N ASN A 272 13.42 -9.15 10.53
CA ASN A 272 14.08 -7.85 10.66
C ASN A 272 13.23 -6.84 11.42
N PHE A 273 13.76 -6.29 12.52
CA PHE A 273 13.01 -5.37 13.39
C PHE A 273 12.88 -3.94 12.86
N LEU A 274 13.66 -3.55 11.85
CA LEU A 274 13.67 -2.18 11.29
C LEU A 274 12.87 -2.08 9.98
N ALA A 275 13.08 -3.03 9.07
CA ALA A 275 12.44 -3.01 7.75
C ALA A 275 11.29 -4.03 7.61
N GLY A 276 11.07 -4.89 8.60
CA GLY A 276 9.97 -5.85 8.65
C GLY A 276 9.29 -5.84 10.02
N THR A 277 9.31 -6.98 10.70
CA THR A 277 8.78 -7.16 12.05
C THR A 277 9.55 -8.25 12.81
N THR A 278 9.24 -8.44 14.08
CA THR A 278 9.76 -9.54 14.91
C THR A 278 8.72 -10.63 15.18
N THR A 279 7.59 -10.60 14.47
CA THR A 279 6.41 -11.46 14.67
C THR A 279 6.14 -12.29 13.43
N GLY A 280 5.82 -13.58 13.59
CA GLY A 280 5.45 -14.50 12.51
C GLY A 280 6.33 -14.37 11.27
N GLY A 281 5.70 -14.18 10.12
CA GLY A 281 6.35 -13.90 8.85
C GLY A 281 7.19 -15.09 8.40
N TRP A 282 8.45 -14.79 8.10
CA TRP A 282 9.46 -15.74 7.66
C TRP A 282 10.37 -16.21 8.80
N ALA A 283 10.12 -15.81 10.05
CA ALA A 283 10.88 -16.38 11.15
C ALA A 283 10.45 -17.82 11.41
N PHE A 284 11.41 -18.72 11.57
CA PHE A 284 11.13 -20.08 12.03
C PHE A 284 10.77 -20.11 13.52
N GLN A 285 9.94 -21.07 13.89
CA GLN A 285 9.85 -21.50 15.28
C GLN A 285 11.17 -22.18 15.64
N CYS A 286 11.84 -21.67 16.68
CA CYS A 286 13.07 -22.26 17.18
C CYS A 286 12.83 -22.96 18.54
N VAL A 287 13.67 -23.95 18.82
CA VAL A 287 13.79 -24.62 20.12
C VAL A 287 15.20 -24.45 20.65
N TYR A 288 15.36 -24.48 21.97
CA TYR A 288 16.66 -24.42 22.62
C TYR A 288 17.09 -25.84 22.99
N THR A 289 18.11 -26.35 22.33
CA THR A 289 18.61 -27.73 22.41
C THR A 289 20.13 -27.69 22.39
N ASN A 290 20.80 -28.51 23.21
CA ASN A 290 22.27 -28.60 23.26
C ASN A 290 23.00 -27.24 23.39
N ASP A 291 22.46 -26.36 24.24
CA ASP A 291 22.94 -24.99 24.46
C ASP A 291 22.89 -24.05 23.22
N THR A 292 22.18 -24.44 22.15
CA THR A 292 22.00 -23.66 20.92
C THR A 292 20.53 -23.50 20.53
N TRP A 293 20.22 -22.45 19.78
CA TRP A 293 18.89 -22.28 19.16
C TRP A 293 18.88 -22.96 17.79
N GLU A 294 17.93 -23.87 17.58
CA GLU A 294 17.78 -24.63 16.35
C GLU A 294 16.35 -24.46 15.80
N VAL A 295 16.21 -24.50 14.47
CA VAL A 295 14.88 -24.54 13.83
C VAL A 295 14.16 -25.80 14.27
N ALA A 296 12.92 -25.66 14.73
CA ALA A 296 12.17 -26.74 15.38
C ALA A 296 11.84 -27.91 14.45
N TYR A 297 11.76 -27.66 13.14
CA TYR A 297 11.34 -28.65 12.14
C TYR A 297 12.20 -28.55 10.89
N SER A 298 12.77 -29.67 10.46
CA SER A 298 13.38 -29.79 9.13
C SER A 298 12.31 -29.82 8.03
N PRO A 299 12.68 -29.62 6.75
CA PRO A 299 11.74 -29.74 5.63
C PRO A 299 10.98 -31.08 5.60
N ALA A 300 11.65 -32.20 5.88
CA ALA A 300 11.02 -33.52 5.92
C ALA A 300 10.00 -33.63 7.07
N GLN A 301 10.29 -33.05 8.23
CA GLN A 301 9.35 -32.99 9.36
C GLN A 301 8.16 -32.09 9.02
N ALA A 302 8.40 -30.94 8.38
CA ALA A 302 7.37 -30.01 7.96
C ALA A 302 6.38 -30.65 6.98
N THR A 303 6.87 -31.40 5.99
CA THR A 303 6.03 -32.21 5.09
C THR A 303 5.17 -33.21 5.84
N ASN A 304 5.73 -33.88 6.86
CA ASN A 304 4.97 -34.80 7.70
C ASN A 304 3.90 -34.09 8.54
N LEU A 305 4.18 -32.87 9.06
CA LEU A 305 3.19 -32.07 9.79
C LEU A 305 1.99 -31.69 8.91
N VAL A 306 2.22 -31.38 7.63
CA VAL A 306 1.14 -31.11 6.66
C VAL A 306 0.35 -32.39 6.42
N ALA A 307 1.01 -33.50 6.10
CA ALA A 307 0.37 -34.77 5.79
C ALA A 307 -0.50 -35.33 6.96
N THR A 308 -0.10 -35.06 8.19
CA THR A 308 -0.80 -35.51 9.41
C THR A 308 -1.81 -34.49 9.97
N GLY A 309 -1.87 -33.28 9.39
CA GLY A 309 -2.70 -32.17 9.89
C GLY A 309 -2.16 -31.52 11.18
N MET A 310 -1.02 -31.97 11.69
CA MET A 310 -0.39 -31.41 12.89
C MET A 310 0.09 -29.96 12.69
N ILE A 311 0.26 -29.50 11.45
CA ILE A 311 0.63 -28.12 11.10
C ILE A 311 -0.34 -27.07 11.69
N THR A 312 -1.58 -27.46 12.00
CA THR A 312 -2.58 -26.59 12.64
C THR A 312 -2.22 -26.18 14.07
N ASN A 313 -1.52 -27.04 14.80
CA ASN A 313 -1.11 -26.80 16.20
C ASN A 313 0.40 -26.63 16.34
N GLN A 314 1.16 -27.02 15.32
CA GLN A 314 2.61 -26.98 15.27
C GLN A 314 3.10 -26.26 14.01
N PRO A 315 2.74 -24.99 13.78
CA PRO A 315 3.25 -24.26 12.63
C PRO A 315 4.79 -24.17 12.69
N VAL A 316 5.37 -24.19 11.50
CA VAL A 316 6.83 -24.12 11.26
C VAL A 316 7.35 -22.70 11.51
N PHE A 317 6.56 -21.69 11.16
CA PHE A 317 6.91 -20.29 11.42
C PHE A 317 6.72 -19.94 12.91
N LYS A 318 7.32 -18.82 13.31
CA LYS A 318 7.31 -18.28 14.67
C LYS A 318 5.88 -17.96 15.14
N ARG A 319 5.48 -18.54 16.27
CA ARG A 319 4.11 -18.44 16.84
C ARG A 319 3.88 -17.14 17.63
N SER A 320 4.28 -16.01 17.06
CA SER A 320 4.18 -14.70 17.71
C SER A 320 3.46 -13.71 16.79
N PRO A 321 2.47 -12.97 17.28
CA PRO A 321 1.97 -12.98 18.65
C PRO A 321 1.10 -14.25 18.94
N PRO A 322 1.04 -14.76 20.19
CA PRO A 322 0.37 -16.03 20.50
C PRO A 322 -1.11 -16.07 20.14
N GLU A 323 -1.75 -14.90 20.05
CA GLU A 323 -3.14 -14.72 19.62
C GLU A 323 -3.40 -15.29 18.22
N MET A 324 -2.40 -15.36 17.34
CA MET A 324 -2.55 -15.96 16.01
C MET A 324 -2.88 -17.47 16.06
N MET A 325 -2.65 -18.12 17.21
CA MET A 325 -2.97 -19.53 17.41
C MET A 325 -4.39 -19.75 17.95
N GLN A 326 -5.14 -18.70 18.27
CA GLN A 326 -6.50 -18.78 18.82
C GLN A 326 -7.52 -18.96 17.69
N SER A 327 -8.57 -19.76 17.92
CA SER A 327 -9.65 -19.96 16.93
C SER A 327 -10.60 -18.76 16.82
N ALA A 328 -10.72 -17.96 17.88
CA ALA A 328 -11.48 -16.71 17.87
C ALA A 328 -10.50 -15.54 18.04
N ILE A 329 -10.40 -14.67 17.03
CA ILE A 329 -9.44 -13.57 16.99
C ILE A 329 -10.21 -12.26 16.77
N PRO A 330 -10.22 -11.33 17.76
CA PRO A 330 -10.86 -10.03 17.61
C PRO A 330 -10.36 -9.30 16.36
N SER A 331 -11.24 -8.57 15.66
CA SER A 331 -10.89 -7.92 14.39
C SER A 331 -9.68 -6.97 14.50
N SER A 332 -9.55 -6.23 15.61
CA SER A 332 -8.38 -5.37 15.86
C SER A 332 -7.07 -6.17 15.96
N THR A 333 -7.09 -7.29 16.70
CA THR A 333 -5.95 -8.21 16.82
C THR A 333 -5.64 -8.88 15.49
N ARG A 334 -6.67 -9.30 14.75
CA ARG A 334 -6.51 -9.89 13.41
C ARG A 334 -5.83 -8.91 12.44
N ASN A 335 -6.23 -7.65 12.43
CA ASN A 335 -5.61 -6.61 11.61
C ASN A 335 -4.14 -6.40 11.96
N GLN A 336 -3.78 -6.45 13.25
CA GLN A 336 -2.39 -6.37 13.69
C GLN A 336 -1.57 -7.58 13.22
N ILE A 337 -2.11 -8.80 13.36
CA ILE A 337 -1.42 -10.03 12.93
C ILE A 337 -1.22 -10.04 11.41
N ILE A 338 -2.25 -9.74 10.62
CA ILE A 338 -2.13 -9.68 9.15
C ILE A 338 -1.05 -8.67 8.74
N ALA A 339 -1.05 -7.49 9.36
CA ALA A 339 -0.08 -6.45 9.08
C ALA A 339 1.36 -6.84 9.44
N SER A 340 1.55 -7.54 10.55
CA SER A 340 2.88 -7.73 11.15
C SER A 340 3.47 -9.12 10.94
N ALA A 341 2.66 -10.13 10.69
CA ALA A 341 3.05 -11.54 10.72
C ALA A 341 2.67 -12.32 9.45
N ILE A 342 1.87 -11.75 8.56
CA ILE A 342 1.46 -12.40 7.30
C ILE A 342 2.09 -11.65 6.14
N PRO A 343 3.07 -12.23 5.42
CA PRO A 343 3.66 -11.63 4.24
C PRO A 343 2.74 -11.81 3.03
N ALA A 344 2.76 -10.84 2.13
CA ALA A 344 2.20 -10.99 0.80
C ALA A 344 3.13 -11.81 -0.09
N LEU A 345 2.56 -12.57 -1.02
CA LEU A 345 3.31 -13.35 -2.03
C LEU A 345 3.17 -12.77 -3.44
N SER A 346 2.78 -11.50 -3.53
CA SER A 346 2.58 -10.76 -4.78
C SER A 346 3.13 -9.33 -4.68
N GLY A 347 3.26 -8.68 -5.83
CA GLY A 347 3.57 -7.24 -5.92
C GLY A 347 2.45 -6.36 -5.37
N ALA A 348 2.73 -5.06 -5.22
CA ALA A 348 1.71 -4.08 -4.88
C ALA A 348 0.83 -3.77 -6.11
N ALA A 349 -0.48 -3.66 -5.92
CA ALA A 349 -1.42 -3.25 -6.97
C ALA A 349 -1.00 -1.94 -7.66
N GLY A 350 -0.35 -1.01 -6.94
CA GLY A 350 0.16 0.25 -7.49
C GLY A 350 1.29 0.16 -8.52
N LYS A 351 1.79 -1.04 -8.83
CA LYS A 351 2.70 -1.32 -9.96
C LYS A 351 2.24 -2.50 -10.82
N THR A 352 1.18 -3.18 -10.42
CA THR A 352 0.69 -4.38 -11.10
C THR A 352 -0.45 -4.02 -12.02
N ASP A 353 -0.37 -4.52 -13.25
CA ASP A 353 -1.49 -4.56 -14.19
C ASP A 353 -2.40 -5.72 -13.77
N MET A 354 -3.65 -5.43 -13.41
CA MET A 354 -4.57 -6.41 -12.84
C MET A 354 -5.39 -7.09 -13.94
N ASP A 355 -6.07 -8.19 -13.62
CA ASP A 355 -7.04 -8.76 -14.55
C ASP A 355 -8.16 -7.75 -14.82
N ALA A 356 -8.44 -7.48 -16.10
CA ALA A 356 -9.50 -6.57 -16.55
C ALA A 356 -10.91 -7.02 -16.12
N GLN A 357 -11.09 -8.27 -15.70
CA GLN A 357 -12.33 -8.76 -15.07
C GLN A 357 -12.47 -8.28 -13.62
N VAL A 358 -11.37 -7.90 -12.97
CA VAL A 358 -11.33 -7.44 -11.57
C VAL A 358 -11.44 -5.92 -11.51
N MET A 359 -10.67 -5.19 -12.33
CA MET A 359 -10.70 -3.72 -12.37
C MET A 359 -10.14 -3.17 -13.68
N ASP A 360 -10.46 -1.91 -13.96
CA ASP A 360 -9.90 -1.18 -15.11
C ASP A 360 -8.54 -0.58 -14.74
N ASP A 361 -7.50 -0.91 -15.50
CA ASP A 361 -6.12 -0.47 -15.28
C ASP A 361 -5.72 0.75 -16.12
N TRP A 362 -4.89 1.63 -15.54
CA TRP A 362 -4.35 2.81 -16.22
C TRP A 362 -2.92 3.14 -15.76
N ASP A 363 -1.92 2.87 -16.60
CA ASP A 363 -0.52 3.13 -16.27
C ASP A 363 -0.17 4.63 -16.37
N MET A 364 -0.05 5.28 -15.22
CA MET A 364 0.35 6.69 -15.12
C MET A 364 1.74 6.95 -15.69
N ASN A 365 2.63 5.96 -15.72
CA ASN A 365 3.97 6.14 -16.25
C ASN A 365 4.00 6.32 -17.77
N THR A 366 3.00 5.79 -18.47
CA THR A 366 2.92 5.85 -19.94
C THR A 366 1.78 6.76 -20.40
N LEU A 367 0.59 6.62 -19.82
CA LEU A 367 -0.61 7.37 -20.21
C LEU A 367 -0.75 8.71 -19.47
N GLY A 368 -0.24 8.78 -18.25
CA GLY A 368 -0.32 9.98 -17.39
C GLY A 368 0.54 11.16 -17.81
N LYS A 369 1.52 10.94 -18.70
CA LYS A 369 2.50 11.94 -19.09
C LYS A 369 2.05 12.77 -20.30
N PRO A 370 2.57 14.01 -20.45
CA PRO A 370 2.35 14.81 -21.65
C PRO A 370 2.85 14.09 -22.90
N ASP A 371 2.32 14.49 -24.06
CA ASP A 371 2.74 13.94 -25.35
C ASP A 371 4.27 14.04 -25.53
N GLY A 372 4.87 13.00 -26.11
CA GLY A 372 6.32 12.89 -26.25
C GLY A 372 7.06 12.51 -24.95
N GLY A 373 6.35 12.19 -23.87
CA GLY A 373 6.96 11.71 -22.62
C GLY A 373 7.77 12.79 -21.89
N ALA A 374 7.41 14.06 -22.07
CA ALA A 374 8.05 15.18 -21.37
C ALA A 374 7.88 15.00 -19.86
N TRP A 375 8.96 15.19 -19.11
CA TRP A 375 8.96 15.03 -17.65
C TRP A 375 9.86 16.09 -17.01
N GLY A 376 9.49 16.58 -15.83
CA GLY A 376 10.23 17.62 -15.11
C GLY A 376 11.55 17.13 -14.49
N ARG A 377 11.88 15.85 -14.68
CA ARG A 377 13.10 15.20 -14.19
C ARG A 377 13.60 14.26 -15.28
N ASP A 378 14.92 14.25 -15.51
CA ASP A 378 15.57 13.39 -16.50
C ASP A 378 16.90 12.76 -16.02
N GLY A 379 17.30 13.01 -14.78
CA GLY A 379 18.52 12.48 -14.18
C GLY A 379 18.37 11.10 -13.54
N TYR A 380 19.49 10.40 -13.39
CA TYR A 380 19.64 9.18 -12.59
C TYR A 380 19.12 9.37 -11.15
N PRO A 381 18.62 8.32 -10.44
CA PRO A 381 18.41 6.94 -10.90
C PRO A 381 17.10 6.70 -11.65
N TYR A 382 16.17 7.66 -11.56
CA TYR A 382 14.80 7.44 -11.96
C TYR A 382 14.46 8.00 -13.33
N TYR A 383 15.34 8.84 -13.90
CA TYR A 383 15.17 9.49 -15.18
C TYR A 383 13.75 10.08 -15.29
N ARG A 384 13.03 9.72 -16.35
CA ARG A 384 11.68 10.18 -16.65
C ARG A 384 10.59 9.26 -16.11
N ARG A 385 10.87 8.33 -15.19
CA ARG A 385 9.84 7.47 -14.58
C ARG A 385 8.85 8.31 -13.79
N TRP A 386 7.58 7.91 -13.79
CA TRP A 386 6.57 8.43 -12.86
C TRP A 386 6.72 7.72 -11.51
N LEU A 387 7.16 8.46 -10.50
CA LEU A 387 7.45 7.96 -9.16
C LEU A 387 6.24 8.03 -8.23
N HIS A 388 6.32 7.33 -7.10
CA HIS A 388 5.22 7.09 -6.18
C HIS A 388 4.46 8.37 -5.76
N ASN A 389 5.20 9.46 -5.55
CA ASN A 389 4.64 10.74 -5.09
C ASN A 389 4.62 11.81 -6.20
N ASP A 390 4.96 11.48 -7.45
CA ASP A 390 4.98 12.46 -8.55
C ASP A 390 3.58 13.04 -8.83
N ILE A 391 2.51 12.32 -8.51
CA ILE A 391 1.13 12.84 -8.56
C ILE A 391 0.96 14.17 -7.81
N ARG A 392 1.71 14.35 -6.71
CA ARG A 392 1.75 15.58 -5.91
C ARG A 392 3.00 16.42 -6.21
N ASN A 393 4.16 15.79 -6.31
CA ASN A 393 5.45 16.48 -6.33
C ASN A 393 5.81 17.04 -7.71
N MET A 394 5.36 16.38 -8.78
CA MET A 394 5.62 16.86 -10.14
C MET A 394 4.67 18.00 -10.48
N ALA A 395 5.14 19.03 -11.18
CA ALA A 395 4.30 20.18 -11.54
C ALA A 395 3.06 19.75 -12.35
N TYR A 396 1.94 20.46 -12.18
CA TYR A 396 0.68 20.13 -12.87
C TYR A 396 0.81 20.04 -14.39
N LEU A 397 1.70 20.86 -14.98
CA LEU A 397 2.05 20.79 -16.40
C LEU A 397 2.41 19.37 -16.87
N TYR A 398 3.05 18.55 -16.01
CA TYR A 398 3.43 17.18 -16.35
C TYR A 398 2.37 16.14 -15.94
N THR A 399 1.49 16.45 -15.00
CA THR A 399 0.51 15.48 -14.49
C THR A 399 -0.92 15.74 -14.98
N HIS A 400 -1.16 16.78 -15.78
CA HIS A 400 -2.52 17.23 -16.12
C HIS A 400 -3.39 16.14 -16.76
N LYS A 401 -2.80 15.25 -17.58
CA LYS A 401 -3.55 14.16 -18.23
C LYS A 401 -4.17 13.21 -17.21
N LEU A 402 -3.43 12.84 -16.16
CA LEU A 402 -3.99 12.08 -15.05
C LEU A 402 -5.21 12.78 -14.47
N PHE A 403 -5.12 14.07 -14.17
CA PHE A 403 -6.24 14.77 -13.53
C PHE A 403 -7.44 14.95 -14.46
N TYR A 404 -7.24 15.11 -15.77
CA TYR A 404 -8.34 15.07 -16.74
C TYR A 404 -9.04 13.71 -16.74
N GLU A 405 -8.26 12.63 -16.77
CA GLU A 405 -8.78 11.26 -16.72
C GLU A 405 -9.57 11.01 -15.41
N LEU A 406 -9.03 11.42 -14.26
CA LEU A 406 -9.73 11.31 -12.97
C LEU A 406 -11.04 12.10 -12.95
N VAL A 407 -11.07 13.28 -13.56
CA VAL A 407 -12.28 14.12 -13.64
C VAL A 407 -13.32 13.48 -14.57
N GLU A 408 -12.90 12.95 -15.71
CA GLU A 408 -13.78 12.28 -16.67
C GLU A 408 -14.34 10.97 -16.10
N LEU A 409 -13.47 10.04 -15.71
CA LEU A 409 -13.87 8.76 -15.14
C LEU A 409 -14.62 8.94 -13.82
N GLY A 410 -14.26 9.92 -13.00
CA GLY A 410 -14.99 10.23 -11.77
C GLY A 410 -16.36 10.89 -11.99
N GLY A 411 -16.68 11.28 -13.23
CA GLY A 411 -17.90 12.02 -13.57
C GLY A 411 -17.99 13.37 -12.85
N MET A 412 -16.84 14.06 -12.73
CA MET A 412 -16.64 15.21 -11.85
C MET A 412 -16.90 16.57 -12.50
N GLN A 413 -17.21 16.61 -13.79
CA GLN A 413 -17.44 17.84 -14.57
C GLN A 413 -18.76 18.54 -14.24
#